data_AF-A0A6T1HNR3-F1
#
_entry.id   AF-A0A6T1HNR3-F1
#
_cell.length_a   1.000
_cell.length_b   1.000
_cell.length_c   1.000
_cell.angle_alpha   90.00
_cell.angle_beta   90.00
_cell.angle_gamma   90.00
#
_symmetry.space_group_name_H-M   'P 1'
#
loop_
_entity.id
_entity.type
_entity.pdbx_description
1 polymer ?
#
loop_
_entity_poly.entity_id
_entity_poly.type
_entity_poly.pdbx_seq_one_letter_code
_entity_poly.pdbx_strand_id
1 'polypeptide(L)'
;MGGHFRLWHPKWWSRYLWGGIASINLFGFVADMQYGINRSKNPEIMWPWWHEIMRKKEEGVIPKDMPGYMLCKFRNEPEERWTAENEEKFGEFMGVLDEE
;
A
#
# COMPACT_ATOMS: atom_id res chain seq x y z
N MET A 1 -39.84 29.39 -32.53
CA MET A 1 -39.32 30.18 -31.39
C MET A 1 -39.48 29.36 -30.12
N GLY A 2 -38.49 29.37 -29.21
CA GLY A 2 -38.64 28.80 -27.87
C GLY A 2 -37.58 27.79 -27.46
N GLY A 3 -36.30 28.18 -27.51
CA GLY A 3 -35.26 27.51 -26.74
C GLY A 3 -35.56 27.65 -25.25
N HIS A 4 -36.01 26.58 -24.62
CA HIS A 4 -35.88 26.44 -23.18
C HIS A 4 -34.50 25.85 -22.90
N PHE A 5 -33.69 26.52 -22.08
CA PHE A 5 -32.41 26.01 -21.61
C PHE A 5 -32.61 24.60 -20.99
N ARG A 6 -32.39 23.55 -21.78
CA ARG A 6 -32.58 22.13 -21.39
C ARG A 6 -31.58 21.63 -20.35
N LEU A 7 -30.67 22.48 -19.89
CA LEU A 7 -29.65 22.15 -18.92
C LEU A 7 -30.25 21.93 -17.51
N TRP A 8 -31.46 22.42 -17.25
CA TRP A 8 -32.11 22.42 -15.93
C TRP A 8 -33.31 21.45 -15.82
N HIS A 9 -33.44 20.49 -16.74
CA HIS A 9 -34.44 19.43 -16.58
C HIS A 9 -33.89 18.35 -15.63
N PRO A 10 -34.62 17.90 -14.59
CA PRO A 10 -34.08 16.99 -13.56
C PRO A 10 -33.56 15.65 -14.13
N LYS A 11 -34.16 15.14 -15.21
CA LYS A 11 -33.64 13.97 -15.94
C LYS A 11 -32.34 14.21 -16.72
N TRP A 12 -32.05 15.47 -17.09
CA TRP A 12 -30.84 15.86 -17.82
C TRP A 12 -29.68 16.11 -16.85
N TRP A 13 -29.96 16.69 -15.68
CA TRP A 13 -28.96 16.88 -14.61
C TRP A 13 -28.30 15.56 -14.20
N SER A 14 -29.10 14.53 -13.88
CA SER A 14 -28.57 13.21 -13.49
C SER A 14 -27.75 12.56 -14.60
N ARG A 15 -28.16 12.70 -15.86
CA ARG A 15 -27.41 12.17 -17.02
C ARG A 15 -26.04 12.81 -17.15
N TYR A 16 -25.92 14.14 -17.02
CA TYR A 16 -24.63 14.82 -17.13
C TYR A 16 -23.77 14.64 -15.88
N LEU A 17 -24.35 14.57 -14.69
CA LEU A 17 -23.62 14.33 -13.47
C LEU A 17 -23.03 12.91 -13.46
N TRP A 18 -23.88 11.89 -13.65
CA TRP A 18 -23.41 10.50 -13.68
C TRP A 18 -22.60 10.17 -14.92
N GLY A 19 -22.96 10.73 -16.08
CA GLY A 19 -22.17 10.63 -17.30
C GLY A 19 -20.80 11.30 -17.17
N GLY A 20 -20.73 12.45 -16.48
CA GLY A 20 -19.47 13.13 -16.19
C GLY A 20 -18.58 12.32 -15.25
N ILE A 21 -19.13 11.82 -14.15
CA ILE A 21 -18.40 10.94 -13.22
C ILE A 21 -17.92 9.67 -13.94
N ALA A 22 -18.78 9.03 -14.73
CA ALA A 22 -18.41 7.85 -15.50
C ALA A 22 -17.31 8.15 -16.53
N SER A 23 -17.40 9.30 -17.22
CA SER A 23 -16.38 9.73 -18.18
C SER A 23 -15.03 9.96 -17.51
N ILE A 24 -14.99 10.60 -16.33
CA ILE A 24 -13.74 10.81 -15.56
C ILE A 24 -13.07 9.47 -15.26
N ASN A 25 -13.84 8.48 -14.79
CA ASN A 25 -13.31 7.14 -14.51
C ASN A 25 -12.81 6.44 -15.78
N LEU A 26 -13.55 6.55 -16.89
CA LEU A 26 -13.16 5.97 -18.17
C LEU A 26 -11.87 6.60 -18.71
N PHE A 27 -11.74 7.93 -18.64
CA PHE A 27 -10.53 8.62 -19.05
C PHE A 27 -9.32 8.22 -18.20
N GLY A 28 -9.50 8.10 -16.88
CA GLY A 28 -8.44 7.59 -16.00
C GLY A 28 -8.01 6.16 -16.38
N PHE A 29 -8.97 5.28 -16.67
CA PHE A 29 -8.67 3.92 -17.12
C PHE A 29 -7.92 3.89 -18.46
N VAL A 30 -8.37 4.66 -19.45
CA VAL A 30 -7.72 4.72 -20.77
C VAL A 30 -6.31 5.31 -20.66
N ALA A 31 -6.13 6.36 -19.86
CA ALA A 31 -4.82 6.95 -19.61
C ALA A 31 -3.87 5.92 -18.97
N ASP A 32 -4.32 5.19 -17.95
CA ASP A 32 -3.51 4.15 -17.31
C ASP A 32 -3.08 3.06 -18.31
N MET A 33 -3.99 2.62 -19.19
CA MET A 33 -3.67 1.66 -20.25
C MET A 33 -2.66 2.24 -21.27
N GLN A 34 -2.81 3.52 -21.64
CA GLN A 34 -1.93 4.18 -22.61
C GLN A 34 -0.51 4.41 -22.07
N TYR A 35 -0.39 4.77 -20.78
CA TYR A 35 0.89 5.01 -20.13
C TYR A 35 1.49 3.75 -19.48
N GLY A 36 0.83 2.59 -19.63
CA GLY A 36 1.32 1.32 -19.06
C GLY A 36 1.28 1.27 -17.53
N ILE A 37 0.44 2.09 -16.89
CA ILE A 37 0.27 2.09 -15.44
C ILE A 37 -0.50 0.84 -15.07
N ASN A 38 0.20 -0.10 -14.41
CA ASN A 38 -0.39 -1.36 -14.01
C ASN A 38 -1.39 -1.14 -12.85
N ARG A 39 -2.68 -1.41 -13.11
CA ARG A 39 -3.75 -1.34 -12.10
C ARG A 39 -3.88 -2.60 -11.25
N SER A 40 -3.06 -3.63 -11.50
CA SER A 40 -2.96 -4.78 -10.61
C SER A 40 -2.39 -4.32 -9.28
N LYS A 41 -3.05 -4.70 -8.17
CA LYS A 41 -2.44 -4.56 -6.86
C LYS A 41 -1.29 -5.54 -6.79
N ASN A 42 -0.05 -5.07 -6.99
CA ASN A 42 1.13 -5.86 -6.70
C ASN A 42 1.44 -5.72 -5.19
N PRO A 43 1.27 -6.78 -4.39
CA PRO A 43 1.60 -6.74 -2.96
C PRO A 43 3.06 -6.42 -2.71
N GLU A 44 3.96 -6.74 -3.65
CA GLU A 44 5.40 -6.43 -3.59
C GLU A 44 5.66 -4.93 -3.65
N ILE A 45 4.84 -4.18 -4.40
CA ILE A 45 4.97 -2.72 -4.52
C ILE A 45 4.36 -2.02 -3.31
N MET A 46 3.30 -2.59 -2.72
CA MET A 46 2.59 -1.96 -1.61
C MET A 46 3.33 -2.08 -0.27
N TRP A 47 4.17 -3.10 -0.09
CA TRP A 47 4.85 -3.38 1.17
C TRP A 47 6.34 -3.70 0.96
N PRO A 48 7.11 -2.81 0.30
CA PRO A 48 8.50 -3.12 -0.11
C PRO A 48 9.38 -3.52 1.08
N TRP A 49 9.24 -2.84 2.22
CA TRP A 49 10.00 -3.15 3.44
C TRP A 49 9.71 -4.58 3.96
N TRP A 50 8.46 -5.03 3.91
CA TRP A 50 8.09 -6.35 4.44
C TRP A 50 8.61 -7.48 3.56
N HIS A 51 8.55 -7.29 2.24
CA HIS A 51 9.12 -8.24 1.28
C HIS A 51 10.62 -8.35 1.40
N GLU A 52 11.30 -7.24 1.69
CA GLU A 52 12.73 -7.24 1.94
C GLU A 52 13.09 -8.07 3.19
N ILE A 53 12.35 -7.90 4.30
CA ILE A 53 12.51 -8.72 5.51
C ILE A 53 12.27 -10.20 5.21
N MET A 54 11.24 -10.51 4.41
CA MET A 54 10.95 -11.88 4.02
C MET A 54 12.06 -12.51 3.16
N ARG A 55 12.62 -11.77 2.20
CA ARG A 55 13.78 -12.23 1.42
C ARG A 55 15.01 -12.40 2.30
N LYS A 56 15.28 -11.47 3.22
CA LYS A 56 16.37 -11.59 4.21
C LYS A 56 16.21 -12.83 5.10
N LYS A 57 14.96 -13.25 5.41
CA LYS A 57 14.68 -14.52 6.11
C LYS A 57 14.85 -15.76 5.24
N GLU A 58 14.52 -15.68 3.95
CA GLU A 58 14.75 -16.77 2.99
C GLU A 58 16.24 -17.00 2.75
N GLU A 59 17.02 -15.92 2.65
CA GLU A 59 18.47 -15.92 2.49
C GLU A 59 19.22 -16.32 3.78
N GLY A 60 18.52 -16.33 4.92
CA GLY A 60 19.08 -16.71 6.23
C GLY A 60 19.85 -15.59 6.93
N VAL A 61 19.76 -14.34 6.44
CA VAL A 61 20.33 -13.15 7.08
C VAL A 61 19.57 -12.82 8.37
N ILE A 62 18.25 -13.06 8.38
CA ILE A 62 17.40 -12.89 9.57
C ILE A 62 16.85 -14.28 9.98
N PRO A 63 16.80 -14.60 11.29
CA PRO A 63 16.17 -15.82 11.77
C PRO A 63 14.71 -15.92 11.34
N LYS A 64 14.30 -17.10 10.85
CA LYS A 64 12.94 -17.30 10.29
C LYS A 64 11.85 -17.10 11.35
N ASP A 65 12.15 -17.50 12.57
CA ASP A 65 11.31 -17.42 13.77
C ASP A 65 11.28 -16.02 14.41
N MET A 66 12.16 -15.11 14.00
CA MET A 66 12.13 -13.73 14.48
C MET A 66 10.80 -13.06 14.08
N PRO A 67 10.02 -12.51 15.02
CA PRO A 67 8.79 -11.80 14.68
C PRO A 67 9.10 -10.52 13.91
N GLY A 68 8.32 -10.23 12.86
CA GLY A 68 8.58 -9.07 12.01
C GLY A 68 8.42 -7.71 12.70
N TYR A 69 7.64 -7.62 13.77
CA TYR A 69 7.49 -6.39 14.57
C TYR A 69 8.75 -6.04 15.37
N MET A 70 9.66 -7.00 15.59
CA MET A 70 10.93 -6.78 16.29
C MET A 70 11.91 -5.94 15.49
N LEU A 71 11.72 -5.93 14.18
CA LEU A 71 12.50 -5.18 13.21
C LEU A 71 11.97 -3.75 13.00
N CYS A 72 10.86 -3.39 13.66
CA CYS A 72 10.31 -2.05 13.60
C CYS A 72 11.11 -1.09 14.50
N LYS A 73 11.37 0.11 13.98
CA LYS A 73 12.08 1.18 14.71
C LYS A 73 11.38 1.58 16.01
N PHE A 74 10.05 1.60 16.00
CA PHE A 74 9.24 1.98 17.15
C PHE A 74 8.61 0.73 17.74
N ARG A 75 8.82 0.52 19.04
CA ARG A 75 8.32 -0.63 19.78
C ARG A 75 7.47 -0.17 20.96
N ASN A 76 6.45 -0.98 21.27
CA ASN A 76 5.63 -0.78 22.46
C ASN A 76 6.24 -1.51 23.67
N GLU A 77 5.83 -1.15 24.89
CA GLU A 77 6.32 -1.77 26.12
C GLU A 77 6.25 -3.32 26.12
N PRO A 78 5.17 -3.99 25.65
CA PRO A 78 5.15 -5.45 25.59
C PRO A 78 6.20 -6.04 24.64
N GLU A 79 6.52 -5.33 23.55
CA GLU A 79 7.50 -5.74 22.55
C GLU A 79 8.92 -5.56 23.10
N GLU A 80 9.16 -4.50 23.87
CA GLU A 80 10.42 -4.29 24.59
C GLU A 80 10.66 -5.39 25.64
N ARG A 81 9.63 -5.77 26.41
CA ARG A 81 9.73 -6.90 27.36
C ARG A 81 10.04 -8.21 26.65
N TRP A 82 9.33 -8.51 25.56
CA TRP A 82 9.60 -9.70 24.76
C TRP A 82 11.01 -9.68 24.17
N THR A 83 11.50 -8.49 23.75
CA THR A 83 12.89 -8.31 23.29
C THR A 83 13.87 -8.67 24.40
N ALA A 84 13.70 -8.13 25.60
CA ALA A 84 14.59 -8.39 26.73
C ALA A 84 14.62 -9.87 27.12
N GLU A 85 13.48 -10.57 27.03
CA GLU A 85 13.40 -12.01 27.30
C GLU A 85 14.09 -12.88 26.23
N ASN A 86 14.22 -12.38 25.01
CA ASN A 86 14.76 -13.12 23.86
C ASN A 86 16.05 -12.50 23.30
N GLU A 87 16.68 -11.58 24.04
CA GLU A 87 17.88 -10.86 23.64
C GLU A 87 19.04 -11.82 23.36
N GLU A 88 19.17 -12.88 24.16
CA GLU A 88 20.21 -13.91 23.97
C GLU A 88 20.06 -14.66 22.63
N LYS A 89 18.83 -14.79 22.10
CA LYS A 89 18.56 -15.54 20.86
C LYS A 89 18.62 -14.68 19.61
N PHE A 90 18.23 -13.42 19.74
CA PHE A 90 17.97 -12.54 18.60
C PHE A 90 18.80 -11.27 18.61
N GLY A 91 19.51 -10.96 19.69
CA GLY A 91 20.24 -9.70 19.88
C GLY A 91 21.26 -9.41 18.79
N GLU A 92 21.93 -10.44 18.25
CA GLU A 92 22.87 -10.29 17.13
C GLU A 92 22.20 -9.74 15.85
N PHE A 93 20.90 -10.02 15.66
CA PHE A 93 20.13 -9.61 14.49
C PHE A 93 19.34 -8.31 14.72
N MET A 94 19.32 -7.79 15.95
CA MET A 94 18.51 -6.63 16.37
C MET A 94 19.04 -5.26 15.93
N GLY A 95 19.95 -5.20 14.95
CA GLY A 95 20.46 -3.96 14.34
C GLY A 95 20.56 -4.01 12.81
N VAL A 96 20.13 -5.11 12.19
CA VAL A 96 20.33 -5.37 10.74
C VAL A 96 19.58 -4.37 9.83
N LEU A 97 18.61 -3.62 10.36
CA LEU A 97 17.89 -2.58 9.62
C LEU A 97 18.30 -1.15 10.01
N ASP A 98 19.14 -0.99 11.05
CA ASP A 98 19.62 0.33 11.48
C ASP A 98 20.94 0.72 10.79
N GLU A 99 21.55 -0.20 10.02
CA GLU A 99 22.84 -0.01 9.31
C GLU A 99 22.70 0.55 7.87
N GLU A 100 21.50 0.92 7.41
CA GLU A 100 21.26 1.56 6.09
C GLU A 100 20.98 3.06 6.16
#